data_AF-A0A2N1W5M0-F1
#
_entry.id   AF-A0A2N1W5M0-F1
#
_cell.length_a   1.000
_cell.length_b   1.000
_cell.length_c   1.000
_cell.angle_alpha   90.00
_cell.angle_beta   90.00
_cell.angle_gamma   90.00
#
_symmetry.space_group_name_H-M   'P 1'
#
loop_
_entity.id
_entity.type
_entity.pdbx_description
1 polymer ?
#
loop_
_entity_poly.entity_id
_entity_poly.type
_entity_poly.pdbx_seq_one_letter_code
_entity_poly.pdbx_strand_id
1 'polypeptide(L)'
;MKKVIFIFFVSLFLYTAAFSGPLTLNKSIEPSVGFIGDTVTVCLEIEASASVPKADIVWVIDISGSMSTGITNIKNNISHMTNLLAAEGIDYRQGLVTYSDIYI
;
A
#
# COMPACT_ATOMS: atom_id res chain seq x y z
N MET A 1 -12.80 38.64 1.42
CA MET A 1 -12.75 37.21 1.06
C MET A 1 -11.31 36.64 0.96
N LYS A 2 -10.34 37.12 1.76
CA LYS A 2 -8.94 36.61 1.73
C LYS A 2 -8.53 35.74 2.93
N LYS A 3 -9.32 35.73 4.02
CA LYS A 3 -9.01 34.95 5.24
C LYS A 3 -9.49 33.50 5.20
N VAL A 4 -10.51 33.20 4.39
CA VAL A 4 -11.11 31.84 4.30
C VAL A 4 -10.25 30.89 3.47
N ILE A 5 -9.56 31.39 2.44
CA ILE A 5 -8.68 30.58 1.58
C ILE A 5 -7.41 30.10 2.31
N PHE A 6 -6.88 30.91 3.25
CA PHE A 6 -5.62 30.60 3.94
C PHE A 6 -5.79 29.52 5.01
N ILE A 7 -6.94 29.48 5.70
CA ILE A 7 -7.25 28.47 6.71
C ILE A 7 -7.45 27.08 6.06
N PHE A 8 -8.04 27.03 4.86
CA PHE A 8 -8.24 25.78 4.11
C PHE A 8 -6.91 25.15 3.64
N PHE A 9 -5.94 25.97 3.22
CA PHE A 9 -4.62 25.47 2.83
C PHE A 9 -3.79 25.00 4.03
N VAL A 10 -3.90 25.66 5.18
CA VAL A 10 -3.21 25.24 6.41
C VAL A 10 -3.81 23.94 6.98
N SER A 11 -5.14 23.75 6.90
CA SER A 11 -5.76 22.47 7.32
C SER A 11 -5.43 21.31 6.36
N LEU A 12 -5.29 21.58 5.07
CA LEU A 12 -4.90 20.58 4.07
C LEU A 12 -3.43 20.16 4.22
N PHE A 13 -2.54 21.10 4.58
CA PHE A 13 -1.11 20.84 4.79
C PHE A 13 -0.80 20.11 6.12
N LEU A 14 -1.67 20.25 7.13
CA LEU A 14 -1.56 19.49 8.38
C LEU A 14 -2.10 18.05 8.27
N TYR A 15 -2.91 17.74 7.26
CA TYR A 15 -3.49 16.41 7.06
C TYR A 15 -2.50 15.40 6.44
N THR A 16 -1.41 15.87 5.80
CA THR A 16 -0.42 15.01 5.14
C THR A 16 0.75 14.62 6.03
N ALA A 17 0.81 15.11 7.26
CA ALA A 17 1.85 14.78 8.23
C ALA A 17 1.32 13.75 9.24
N ALA A 18 1.02 12.53 8.82
CA ALA A 18 0.74 11.48 9.79
C ALA A 18 1.06 10.07 9.28
N PHE A 19 1.72 9.31 10.16
CA PHE A 19 1.83 7.86 10.19
C PHE A 19 2.94 7.16 9.38
N SER A 20 4.13 7.15 9.98
CA SER A 20 4.90 5.92 10.16
C SER A 20 5.07 5.76 11.66
N GLY A 21 4.23 4.95 12.29
CA GLY A 21 4.45 4.60 13.69
C GLY A 21 5.65 3.65 13.81
N PRO A 22 6.31 3.58 14.98
CA PRO A 22 7.38 2.63 15.20
C PRO A 22 6.85 1.18 15.18
N LEU A 23 7.63 0.25 14.65
CA LEU A 23 7.37 -1.19 14.82
C LEU A 23 7.77 -1.56 16.25
N THR A 24 6.84 -2.14 17.02
CA THR A 24 7.15 -2.65 18.36
C THR A 24 7.48 -4.13 18.25
N LEU A 25 8.64 -4.52 18.79
CA LEU A 25 9.07 -5.91 18.86
C LEU A 25 8.92 -6.39 20.31
N ASN A 26 7.92 -7.23 20.55
CA ASN A 26 7.70 -7.87 21.84
C ASN A 26 8.41 -9.22 21.82
N LYS A 27 9.37 -9.40 22.73
CA LYS A 27 10.06 -10.69 22.93
C LYS A 27 9.57 -11.30 24.24
N SER A 28 9.12 -12.55 24.19
CA SER A 28 8.84 -13.36 25.38
C SER A 28 9.62 -14.66 25.34
N ILE A 29 9.89 -15.20 26.52
CA ILE A 29 10.69 -16.41 26.72
C ILE A 29 10.00 -17.26 27.78
N GLU A 30 9.72 -18.52 27.48
CA GLU A 30 9.10 -19.47 28.41
C GLU A 30 9.83 -20.82 28.41
N PRO A 31 10.30 -21.32 29.58
CA PRO A 31 10.30 -20.64 30.88
C PRO A 31 11.35 -19.51 30.92
N SER A 32 11.07 -18.46 31.71
CA SER A 32 11.99 -17.31 31.87
C SER A 32 13.33 -17.66 32.53
N VAL A 33 13.37 -18.76 33.28
CA VAL A 33 14.57 -19.40 33.83
C VAL A 33 14.46 -20.91 33.68
N GLY A 34 15.55 -21.57 33.29
CA GLY A 34 15.62 -23.02 33.10
C GLY A 34 16.95 -23.60 33.57
N PHE A 35 16.98 -24.90 33.82
CA PHE A 35 18.18 -25.64 34.16
C PHE A 35 18.93 -26.08 32.90
N ILE A 36 20.19 -26.50 33.08
CA ILE A 36 21.00 -27.01 31.97
C ILE A 36 20.35 -28.29 31.44
N GLY A 37 19.96 -28.27 30.16
CA GLY A 37 19.23 -29.37 29.51
C GLY A 37 17.76 -29.07 29.24
N ASP A 38 17.21 -27.97 29.77
CA ASP A 38 15.85 -27.55 29.48
C ASP A 38 15.72 -26.96 28.07
N THR A 39 14.56 -27.19 27.45
CA THR A 39 14.18 -26.51 26.20
C THR A 39 13.44 -25.22 26.55
N VAL A 40 13.91 -24.10 26.00
CA VAL A 40 13.31 -22.79 26.19
C VAL A 40 12.67 -22.33 24.88
N THR A 41 11.42 -21.91 24.95
CA THR A 41 10.67 -21.33 23.82
C THR A 41 10.84 -19.82 23.82
N VAL A 42 11.22 -19.25 22.68
CA VAL A 42 11.32 -17.80 22.48
C VAL A 42 10.29 -17.38 21.47
N CYS A 43 9.38 -16.49 21.86
CA CYS A 43 8.38 -15.91 20.98
C CYS A 43 8.78 -14.47 20.64
N LEU A 44 8.58 -14.11 19.37
CA LEU A 44 8.78 -12.78 18.85
C LEU A 44 7.45 -12.34 18.25
N GLU A 45 6.88 -11.27 18.79
CA GLU A 45 5.65 -10.66 18.32
C GLU A 45 5.98 -9.29 17.74
N ILE A 46 5.51 -9.06 16.51
CA ILE A 46 5.70 -7.81 15.78
C ILE A 46 4.37 -7.09 15.80
N GLU A 47 4.26 -6.07 16.65
CA GLU A 47 3.10 -5.18 16.65
C GLU A 47 3.38 -4.04 15.68
N ALA A 48 2.78 -4.14 14.49
CA ALA A 48 2.76 -3.04 13.55
C ALA A 48 1.83 -1.95 14.09
N SER A 49 2.39 -0.79 14.44
CA SER A 49 1.57 0.39 14.67
C SER A 49 0.82 0.77 13.40
N ALA A 50 -0.39 1.30 13.55
CA ALA A 50 -1.24 1.72 12.43
C ALA A 50 -0.43 2.65 11.52
N SER A 51 -0.03 2.14 10.36
CA SER A 51 0.65 2.91 9.32
C SER A 51 -0.19 2.80 8.08
N VAL A 52 -0.26 3.90 7.31
CA VAL A 52 -0.95 3.88 6.03
C VAL A 52 -0.13 2.97 5.09
N PRO A 53 -0.69 1.83 4.64
CA PRO A 53 0.04 0.93 3.75
C PRO A 53 0.35 1.67 2.44
N LYS A 54 1.59 1.50 1.96
CA LYS A 54 2.05 2.15 0.73
C LYS A 54 2.26 1.13 -0.38
N ALA A 55 1.87 1.47 -1.60
CA ALA A 55 2.03 0.59 -2.76
C ALA A 55 2.44 1.35 -4.02
N ASP A 56 3.38 0.78 -4.78
CA ASP A 56 3.73 1.24 -6.13
C ASP A 56 3.32 0.17 -7.14
N ILE A 57 2.42 0.53 -8.06
CA ILE A 57 1.81 -0.42 -8.99
C ILE A 57 2.12 0.01 -10.42
N VAL A 58 2.69 -0.88 -11.24
CA VAL A 58 2.90 -0.62 -12.66
C VAL A 58 2.07 -1.59 -13.46
N TRP A 59 1.12 -1.06 -14.23
CA TRP A 59 0.29 -1.81 -15.16
C TRP A 59 1.02 -1.95 -16.48
N VAL A 60 1.27 -3.18 -16.91
CA VAL A 60 1.81 -3.48 -18.24
C VAL A 60 0.71 -4.12 -19.07
N ILE A 61 0.20 -3.41 -20.07
CA ILE A 61 -0.98 -3.82 -20.85
C ILE A 61 -0.58 -4.14 -22.30
N ASP A 62 -0.95 -5.34 -22.75
CA ASP A 62 -0.94 -5.72 -24.16
C ASP A 62 -2.09 -5.02 -24.90
N ILE A 63 -1.75 -4.25 -25.93
CA ILE A 63 -2.72 -3.59 -26.83
C ILE A 63 -2.67 -4.14 -28.26
N SER A 64 -2.12 -5.35 -28.46
CA SER A 64 -2.11 -6.03 -29.77
C SER A 64 -3.52 -6.33 -30.28
N GLY A 65 -3.65 -6.63 -31.57
CA GLY A 65 -4.94 -6.83 -32.23
C GLY A 65 -5.81 -7.94 -31.62
N SER A 66 -5.20 -8.95 -30.99
CA SER A 66 -5.91 -10.02 -30.26
C SER A 66 -6.64 -9.50 -29.01
N MET A 67 -6.24 -8.36 -28.47
CA MET A 67 -6.82 -7.73 -27.28
C MET A 67 -7.97 -6.77 -27.59
N SER A 68 -8.36 -6.64 -28.87
CA SER A 68 -9.38 -5.69 -29.34
C SER A 68 -10.73 -5.76 -28.59
N THR A 69 -11.15 -6.95 -28.15
CA THR A 69 -12.36 -7.14 -27.34
C THR A 69 -12.10 -7.08 -25.83
N GLY A 70 -10.90 -7.48 -25.39
CA GLY A 70 -10.52 -7.55 -23.98
C GLY A 70 -10.12 -6.21 -23.36
N ILE A 71 -9.71 -5.23 -24.18
CA ILE A 71 -9.14 -3.97 -23.69
C ILE A 71 -10.13 -3.14 -22.85
N THR A 72 -11.42 -3.17 -23.20
CA THR A 72 -12.46 -2.46 -22.45
C THR A 72 -12.63 -3.06 -21.05
N ASN A 73 -12.58 -4.39 -20.93
CA ASN A 73 -12.66 -5.07 -19.64
C ASN A 73 -11.44 -4.78 -18.78
N ILE A 74 -10.24 -4.72 -19.37
CA ILE A 74 -9.02 -4.36 -18.64
C ILE A 74 -9.11 -2.94 -18.06
N LYS A 75 -9.58 -1.96 -18.86
CA LYS A 75 -9.79 -0.59 -18.38
C LYS A 75 -10.75 -0.54 -17.18
N ASN A 76 -11.86 -1.26 -17.27
CA ASN A 76 -12.85 -1.32 -16.19
C ASN A 76 -12.27 -1.96 -14.93
N ASN A 77 -11.51 -3.05 -15.07
CA ASN A 77 -10.89 -3.74 -13.95
C ASN A 77 -9.81 -2.91 -13.25
N ILE A 78 -8.97 -2.21 -14.01
CA ILE A 78 -7.95 -1.31 -13.44
C ILE A 78 -8.62 -0.19 -12.65
N SER A 79 -9.64 0.46 -13.22
CA SER A 79 -10.40 1.49 -12.53
C SER A 79 -11.04 0.96 -11.25
N HIS A 80 -11.64 -0.23 -11.30
CA HIS A 80 -12.23 -0.87 -10.13
C HIS A 80 -11.18 -1.15 -9.04
N MET A 81 -10.03 -1.71 -9.40
CA MET A 81 -8.96 -2.00 -8.44
C MET A 81 -8.41 -0.71 -7.81
N THR A 82 -8.16 0.33 -8.61
CA THR A 82 -7.74 1.65 -8.14
C THR A 82 -8.73 2.25 -7.13
N ASN A 83 -10.03 2.06 -7.35
CA ASN A 83 -11.06 2.48 -6.40
C ASN A 83 -11.05 1.67 -5.11
N LEU A 84 -10.83 0.35 -5.17
CA LEU A 84 -10.70 -0.49 -3.99
C LEU A 84 -9.49 -0.09 -3.15
N LEU A 85 -8.33 0.15 -3.77
CA LEU A 85 -7.13 0.61 -3.07
C LEU A 85 -7.37 1.94 -2.34
N ALA A 86 -8.07 2.87 -2.98
CA ALA A 86 -8.43 4.14 -2.36
C ALA A 86 -9.43 3.97 -1.20
N ALA A 87 -10.41 3.07 -1.35
CA ALA A 87 -11.41 2.79 -0.33
C ALA A 87 -10.81 2.14 0.93
N GLU A 88 -9.79 1.30 0.76
CA GLU A 88 -9.01 0.69 1.85
C GLU A 88 -8.00 1.66 2.49
N GLY A 89 -7.94 2.91 2.02
CA GLY A 89 -7.05 3.93 2.56
C GLY A 89 -5.57 3.66 2.28
N ILE A 90 -5.25 2.94 1.21
CA ILE A 90 -3.87 2.66 0.78
C ILE A 90 -3.29 3.91 0.10
N ASP A 91 -2.10 4.33 0.50
CA ASP A 91 -1.32 5.37 -0.20
C ASP A 91 -0.61 4.73 -1.39
N TYR A 92 -1.24 4.78 -2.57
CA TYR A 92 -0.69 4.14 -3.76
C TYR A 92 -0.30 5.13 -4.85
N ARG A 93 0.76 4.78 -5.60
CA ARG A 93 1.12 5.40 -6.87
C ARG A 93 0.97 4.36 -7.97
N GLN A 94 0.49 4.79 -9.13
CA GLN A 94 0.35 3.89 -10.27
C GLN A 94 0.95 4.44 -11.56
N GLY A 95 1.60 3.55 -12.30
CA GLY A 95 2.06 3.77 -13.67
C GLY A 95 1.30 2.86 -14.64
N LEU A 96 1.17 3.31 -15.88
CA LEU A 96 0.60 2.51 -16.96
C LEU A 96 1.56 2.51 -18.15
N VAL A 97 1.93 1.32 -18.59
CA VAL A 97 2.78 1.07 -19.76
C VAL A 97 2.00 0.18 -20.71
N THR A 98 1.85 0.60 -21.96
CA THR A 98 1.24 -0.19 -23.02
C THR A 98 2.32 -0.74 -23.93
N TYR A 99 2.19 -2.00 -24.35
CA TYR A 99 3.02 -2.57 -25.40
C TYR A 99 2.13 -3.06 -26.56
N SER A 100 2.61 -2.86 -27.77
CA SER A 100 2.03 -3.39 -29.01
C SER A 100 3.16 -3.98 -29.85
N ASP A 101 2.82 -4.83 -30.82
CA ASP A 101 3.81 -5.36 -31.76
C ASP A 101 4.33 -4.26 -32.70
N ILE A 102 5.56 -4.41 -33.18
CA ILE A 102 6.31 -3.43 -34.01
C ILE A 102 5.99 -3.59 -35.50
N TYR A 103 5.10 -4.51 -35.89
CA TYR A 103 4.75 -4.70 -37.29
C TYR A 103 3.74 -3.64 -37.77
N ILE A 104 4.30 -2.62 -38.43
CA ILE A 104 3.63 -1.64 -39.32
C ILE A 104 3.13 -2.35 -40.57
#